data_AF-A0A812L144-F1
#
_entry.id   AF-A0A812L144-F1
#
_cell.length_a   1.000
_cell.length_b   1.000
_cell.length_c   1.000
_cell.angle_alpha   90.00
_cell.angle_beta   90.00
_cell.angle_gamma   90.00
#
_symmetry.space_group_name_H-M   'P 1'
#
loop_
_entity.id
_entity.type
_entity.pdbx_description
1 polymer ?
#
loop_
_entity_poly.entity_id
_entity_poly.type
_entity_poly.pdbx_seq_one_letter_code
_entity_poly.pdbx_strand_id
1 'polypeptide(L)'
;MIDTCRYDVSNCPDYFEPGSGCEVSCRAPFYVGTGTGLATCPRENTDPEKQIDLPLDLNCTKACPEPSPVPAGYEKVNGQWQCATGYLGTAVADCLVDSIFSSTTRTVVCVARVELKGCDPMASCQPPTLDQCIYDVSDCLNVIGGTNCSLRCRSPPYEGTPVNASCPYGNLDPLRVVDFTPPSCELRCPVQEVLPDGYNYSNGSYVCLDGVRYKYRGQRVQGEVWYSTRCAEAMELVQFQDCTQRRAFELDVLRRPSNTTGGCFFDVFPQACLAEDPTFPQANFGRGPGGSCTVSCRPPCSSPEGQQTLICPASNLNAQLPLQAAPVLRPTSSAAFFANQ
;
A
#
# COMPACT_ATOMS: atom_id res chain seq x y z
N MET A 1 -31.22 0.04 -40.13
CA MET A 1 -30.90 -1.36 -39.86
C MET A 1 -31.67 -1.72 -38.60
N ILE A 2 -32.49 -2.75 -38.64
CA ILE A 2 -33.26 -3.18 -37.45
C ILE A 2 -32.27 -3.70 -36.42
N ASP A 3 -32.46 -3.30 -35.16
CA ASP A 3 -31.74 -3.89 -34.04
C ASP A 3 -32.23 -5.33 -33.85
N THR A 4 -31.55 -6.26 -34.51
CA THR A 4 -31.87 -7.70 -34.44
C THR A 4 -31.64 -8.27 -33.04
N CYS A 5 -30.94 -7.57 -32.15
CA CYS A 5 -30.83 -7.99 -30.75
C CYS A 5 -31.99 -7.53 -29.89
N ARG A 6 -32.70 -6.47 -30.29
CA ARG A 6 -33.91 -5.99 -29.62
C ARG A 6 -35.16 -6.71 -30.08
N TYR A 7 -35.29 -6.92 -31.38
CA TYR A 7 -36.50 -7.49 -31.99
C TYR A 7 -36.21 -8.86 -32.58
N ASP A 8 -37.12 -9.81 -32.34
CA ASP A 8 -37.15 -11.09 -33.02
C ASP A 8 -37.89 -10.91 -34.36
N VAL A 9 -37.13 -11.03 -35.44
CA VAL A 9 -37.59 -10.92 -36.83
C VAL A 9 -37.52 -12.27 -37.54
N SER A 10 -37.44 -13.39 -36.79
CA SER A 10 -37.31 -14.73 -37.37
C SER A 10 -38.48 -15.13 -38.29
N ASN A 11 -39.65 -14.52 -38.10
CA ASN A 11 -40.84 -14.75 -38.92
C ASN A 11 -40.96 -13.76 -40.11
N CYS A 12 -40.01 -12.85 -40.27
CA CYS A 12 -40.03 -11.85 -41.33
C CYS A 12 -39.27 -12.35 -42.56
N PRO A 13 -39.74 -12.01 -43.78
CA PRO A 13 -38.99 -12.30 -45.00
C PRO A 13 -37.72 -11.43 -45.08
N ASP A 14 -36.72 -11.91 -45.82
CA ASP A 14 -35.50 -11.13 -46.08
C ASP A 14 -35.78 -9.85 -46.89
N TYR A 15 -36.89 -9.81 -47.63
CA TYR A 15 -37.31 -8.70 -48.47
C TYR A 15 -38.80 -8.42 -48.29
N PHE A 16 -39.14 -7.13 -48.17
CA PHE A 16 -40.53 -6.67 -48.05
C PHE A 16 -40.97 -6.00 -49.35
N GLU A 17 -42.07 -6.48 -49.92
CA GLU A 17 -42.80 -5.74 -50.94
C GLU A 17 -43.47 -4.49 -50.32
N PRO A 18 -43.64 -3.39 -51.07
CA PRO A 18 -44.36 -2.23 -50.59
C PRO A 18 -45.76 -2.59 -50.08
N GLY A 19 -46.07 -2.21 -48.84
CA GLY A 19 -47.34 -2.53 -48.19
C GLY A 19 -47.41 -3.88 -47.48
N SER A 20 -46.36 -4.72 -47.57
CA SER A 20 -46.28 -5.96 -46.81
C SER A 20 -45.86 -5.72 -45.36
N GLY A 21 -46.04 -6.73 -44.51
CA GLY A 21 -45.60 -6.69 -43.12
C GLY A 21 -45.39 -8.06 -42.53
N CYS A 22 -44.75 -8.11 -41.37
CA CYS A 22 -44.52 -9.32 -40.59
C CYS A 22 -44.74 -9.04 -39.10
N GLU A 23 -45.07 -10.08 -38.34
CA GLU A 23 -45.11 -9.99 -36.88
C GLU A 23 -43.69 -10.02 -36.31
N VAL A 24 -43.41 -9.05 -35.45
CA VAL A 24 -42.17 -8.95 -34.68
C VAL A 24 -42.48 -9.02 -33.19
N SER A 25 -41.57 -9.58 -32.41
CA SER A 25 -41.68 -9.64 -30.95
C SER A 25 -40.37 -9.18 -30.30
N CYS A 26 -40.35 -9.04 -28.98
CA CYS A 26 -39.11 -8.75 -28.28
C CYS A 26 -38.22 -9.99 -28.25
N ARG A 27 -36.92 -9.83 -28.53
CA ARG A 27 -36.00 -10.96 -28.60
C ARG A 27 -35.70 -11.54 -27.22
N ALA A 28 -36.34 -12.66 -26.91
CA ALA A 28 -36.03 -13.44 -25.72
C ALA A 28 -34.63 -14.11 -25.83
N PRO A 29 -33.92 -14.34 -24.71
CA PRO A 29 -34.25 -13.95 -23.34
C PRO A 29 -33.79 -12.52 -22.97
N PHE A 30 -33.23 -11.77 -23.92
CA PHE A 30 -32.51 -10.50 -23.66
C PHE A 30 -33.42 -9.29 -23.51
N TYR A 31 -34.62 -9.36 -24.09
CA TYR A 31 -35.67 -8.38 -23.93
C TYR A 31 -36.96 -9.08 -23.52
N VAL A 32 -37.71 -8.43 -22.64
CA VAL A 32 -39.06 -8.81 -22.25
C VAL A 32 -40.02 -7.72 -22.70
N GLY A 33 -41.18 -8.14 -23.19
CA GLY A 33 -42.24 -7.26 -23.64
C GLY A 33 -43.51 -8.08 -23.80
N THR A 34 -44.66 -7.42 -23.71
CA THR A 34 -45.95 -8.09 -23.86
C THR A 34 -46.42 -7.98 -25.29
N GLY A 35 -46.57 -9.13 -25.97
CA GLY A 35 -47.22 -9.24 -27.27
C GLY A 35 -46.29 -9.25 -28.48
N THR A 36 -46.93 -9.22 -29.65
CA THR A 36 -46.31 -9.05 -30.96
C THR A 36 -46.79 -7.71 -31.53
N GLY A 37 -46.00 -7.13 -32.43
CA GLY A 37 -46.43 -5.98 -33.22
C GLY A 37 -46.17 -6.21 -34.69
N LEU A 38 -46.87 -5.47 -35.55
CA LEU A 38 -46.76 -5.64 -37.00
C LEU A 38 -45.73 -4.63 -37.55
N ALA A 39 -44.58 -5.14 -37.98
CA ALA A 39 -43.63 -4.34 -38.73
C ALA A 39 -44.09 -4.25 -40.19
N THR A 40 -44.09 -3.06 -40.78
CA THR A 40 -44.67 -2.83 -42.11
C THR A 40 -43.73 -2.06 -43.03
N CYS A 41 -43.75 -2.39 -44.32
CA CYS A 41 -43.14 -1.59 -45.37
C CYS A 41 -44.20 -0.63 -45.93
N PRO A 42 -43.94 0.69 -46.02
CA PRO A 42 -44.91 1.63 -46.59
C PRO A 42 -45.32 1.24 -48.01
N ARG A 43 -46.62 1.38 -48.35
CA ARG A 43 -47.16 1.07 -49.69
C ARG A 43 -46.51 1.89 -50.81
N GLU A 44 -46.13 3.12 -50.51
CA GLU A 44 -45.50 4.04 -51.45
C GLU A 44 -43.97 4.00 -51.38
N ASN A 45 -43.40 2.94 -50.78
CA ASN A 45 -41.95 2.84 -50.69
C ASN A 45 -41.33 2.51 -52.06
N THR A 46 -40.60 3.47 -52.62
CA THR A 46 -39.80 3.31 -53.85
C THR A 46 -38.30 3.27 -53.56
N ASP A 47 -37.91 3.45 -52.30
CA ASP A 47 -36.52 3.47 -51.86
C ASP A 47 -36.10 2.08 -51.34
N PRO A 48 -35.15 1.39 -52.00
CA PRO A 48 -34.68 0.08 -51.57
C PRO A 48 -33.91 0.12 -50.23
N GLU A 49 -33.45 1.29 -49.77
CA GLU A 49 -32.76 1.45 -48.48
C GLU A 49 -33.70 1.86 -47.34
N LYS A 50 -34.98 2.10 -47.64
CA LYS A 50 -35.98 2.44 -46.63
C LYS A 50 -36.14 1.30 -45.64
N GLN A 51 -36.00 1.64 -44.37
CA GLN A 51 -36.20 0.70 -43.27
C GLN A 51 -37.70 0.48 -43.04
N ILE A 52 -38.06 -0.75 -42.66
CA ILE A 52 -39.43 -1.06 -42.26
C ILE A 52 -39.83 -0.24 -41.03
N ASP A 53 -41.11 0.12 -40.98
CA ASP A 53 -41.68 0.83 -39.84
C ASP A 53 -42.01 -0.18 -38.75
N LEU A 54 -41.39 0.01 -37.58
CA LEU A 54 -41.63 -0.83 -36.40
C LEU A 54 -42.87 -0.32 -35.62
N PRO A 55 -43.63 -1.25 -35.01
CA PRO A 55 -44.77 -0.91 -34.16
C PRO A 55 -44.34 -0.01 -32.98
N LEU A 56 -44.94 1.17 -32.87
CA LEU A 56 -44.63 2.15 -31.81
C LEU A 56 -45.06 1.68 -30.41
N ASP A 57 -46.01 0.76 -30.35
CA ASP A 57 -46.56 0.17 -29.14
C ASP A 57 -45.75 -1.03 -28.62
N LEU A 58 -44.82 -1.57 -29.41
CA LEU A 58 -43.98 -2.68 -28.99
C LEU A 58 -42.84 -2.20 -28.07
N ASN A 59 -43.11 -2.19 -26.76
CA ASN A 59 -42.14 -1.81 -25.73
C ASN A 59 -41.32 -3.01 -25.25
N CYS A 60 -40.09 -3.12 -25.75
CA CYS A 60 -39.11 -4.10 -25.29
C CYS A 60 -38.22 -3.51 -24.19
N THR A 61 -38.31 -4.05 -22.97
CA THR A 61 -37.43 -3.73 -21.85
C THR A 61 -36.31 -4.77 -21.75
N LYS A 62 -35.10 -4.34 -21.42
CA LYS A 62 -33.97 -5.26 -21.34
C LYS A 62 -34.12 -6.21 -20.14
N ALA A 63 -33.85 -7.49 -20.37
CA ALA A 63 -33.76 -8.52 -19.37
C ALA A 63 -32.34 -9.08 -19.36
N CYS A 64 -31.54 -8.66 -18.38
CA CYS A 64 -30.20 -9.20 -18.21
C CYS A 64 -30.18 -10.32 -17.17
N PRO A 65 -29.43 -11.41 -17.43
CA PRO A 65 -29.19 -12.43 -16.42
C PRO A 65 -28.35 -11.85 -15.28
N GLU A 66 -28.58 -12.35 -14.06
CA GLU A 66 -27.71 -11.99 -12.94
C GLU A 66 -26.29 -12.52 -13.16
N PRO A 67 -25.24 -11.73 -12.83
CA PRO A 67 -23.87 -12.18 -12.99
C PRO A 67 -23.58 -13.35 -12.04
N SER A 68 -22.95 -14.40 -12.58
CA SER A 68 -22.53 -15.58 -11.81
C SER A 68 -21.09 -15.95 -12.20
N PRO A 69 -20.11 -15.86 -11.27
CA PRO A 69 -20.25 -15.37 -9.90
C PRO A 69 -20.55 -13.87 -9.82
N VAL A 70 -21.14 -13.42 -8.70
CA VAL A 70 -21.31 -11.99 -8.42
C VAL A 70 -19.94 -11.33 -8.29
N PRO A 71 -19.67 -10.20 -8.97
CA PRO A 71 -18.39 -9.50 -8.87
C PRO A 71 -18.08 -9.06 -7.44
N ALA A 72 -16.79 -9.06 -7.07
CA ALA A 72 -16.35 -8.58 -5.77
C ALA A 72 -16.76 -7.12 -5.53
N GLY A 73 -17.14 -6.81 -4.30
CA GLY A 73 -17.59 -5.46 -3.92
C GLY A 73 -19.09 -5.22 -4.07
N TYR A 74 -19.83 -6.18 -4.61
CA TYR A 74 -21.27 -6.08 -4.78
C TYR A 74 -21.98 -7.23 -4.06
N GLU A 75 -23.15 -6.92 -3.51
CA GLU A 75 -24.07 -7.91 -2.98
C GLU A 75 -25.51 -7.51 -3.31
N LYS A 76 -26.42 -8.47 -3.30
CA LYS A 76 -27.83 -8.23 -3.60
C LYS A 76 -28.65 -8.42 -2.34
N VAL A 77 -29.26 -7.34 -1.85
CA VAL A 77 -30.10 -7.34 -0.64
C VAL A 77 -31.49 -6.87 -1.00
N ASN A 78 -32.50 -7.68 -0.68
CA ASN A 78 -33.91 -7.43 -1.02
C ASN A 78 -34.14 -7.14 -2.52
N GLY A 79 -33.39 -7.81 -3.39
CA GLY A 79 -33.50 -7.64 -4.84
C GLY A 79 -32.79 -6.41 -5.42
N GLN A 80 -32.17 -5.58 -4.58
CA GLN A 80 -31.41 -4.40 -4.99
C GLN A 80 -29.90 -4.64 -4.84
N TRP A 81 -29.12 -4.11 -5.78
CA TRP A 81 -27.66 -4.14 -5.68
C TRP A 81 -27.20 -3.10 -4.67
N GLN A 82 -26.25 -3.49 -3.82
CA GLN A 82 -25.58 -2.62 -2.88
C GLN A 82 -24.09 -2.95 -2.79
N CYS A 83 -23.30 -2.03 -2.24
CA CYS A 83 -21.89 -2.29 -2.01
C CYS A 83 -21.72 -3.30 -0.88
N ALA A 84 -20.88 -4.31 -1.10
CA ALA A 84 -20.56 -5.31 -0.11
C ALA A 84 -19.77 -4.72 1.06
N THR A 85 -19.71 -5.44 2.18
CA THR A 85 -18.87 -5.06 3.33
C THR A 85 -17.41 -4.88 2.88
N GLY A 86 -16.79 -3.76 3.25
CA GLY A 86 -15.44 -3.41 2.80
C GLY A 86 -15.40 -2.47 1.59
N TYR A 87 -16.56 -2.15 0.99
CA TYR A 87 -16.68 -1.28 -0.18
C TYR A 87 -17.61 -0.12 0.13
N LEU A 88 -17.44 0.98 -0.59
CA LEU A 88 -18.23 2.20 -0.44
C LEU A 88 -18.71 2.71 -1.80
N GLY A 89 -19.81 3.47 -1.75
CA GLY A 89 -20.37 4.14 -2.90
C GLY A 89 -21.84 3.77 -3.11
N THR A 90 -22.29 3.86 -4.35
CA THR A 90 -23.66 3.51 -4.76
C THR A 90 -23.59 2.51 -5.88
N ALA A 91 -24.05 1.29 -5.62
CA ALA A 91 -24.09 0.25 -6.63
C ALA A 91 -25.07 0.64 -7.76
N VAL A 92 -24.57 0.68 -8.98
CA VAL A 92 -25.34 0.90 -10.20
C VAL A 92 -25.21 -0.34 -11.07
N ALA A 93 -26.34 -0.83 -11.58
CA ALA A 93 -26.40 -1.99 -12.45
C ALA A 93 -26.91 -1.58 -13.83
N ASP A 94 -26.01 -1.63 -14.81
CA ASP A 94 -26.31 -1.35 -16.21
C ASP A 94 -26.54 -2.65 -16.97
N CYS A 95 -27.66 -2.76 -17.68
CA CYS A 95 -27.94 -3.89 -18.54
C CYS A 95 -27.52 -3.60 -19.99
N LEU A 96 -26.50 -4.33 -20.44
CA LEU A 96 -25.92 -4.21 -21.77
C LEU A 96 -26.31 -5.43 -22.61
N VAL A 97 -26.65 -5.20 -23.88
CA VAL A 97 -26.90 -6.25 -24.87
C VAL A 97 -25.96 -6.00 -26.03
N ASP A 98 -24.95 -6.87 -26.16
CA ASP A 98 -23.97 -6.79 -27.25
C ASP A 98 -24.39 -7.68 -28.41
N SER A 99 -24.17 -7.19 -29.63
CA SER A 99 -24.32 -7.97 -30.86
C SER A 99 -22.94 -8.45 -31.33
N ILE A 100 -22.74 -9.76 -31.36
CA ILE A 100 -21.48 -10.39 -31.78
C ILE A 100 -21.74 -11.15 -33.09
N PHE A 101 -21.00 -10.83 -34.15
CA PHE A 101 -21.09 -11.59 -35.39
C PHE A 101 -20.32 -12.92 -35.26
N SER A 102 -21.04 -14.03 -35.38
CA SER A 102 -20.45 -15.37 -35.38
C SER A 102 -20.08 -15.75 -36.81
N SER A 103 -18.77 -15.79 -37.11
CA SER A 103 -18.27 -16.22 -38.43
C SER A 103 -18.66 -17.66 -38.78
N THR A 104 -18.80 -18.51 -37.77
CA THR A 104 -19.13 -19.94 -37.92
C THR A 104 -20.57 -20.13 -38.38
N THR A 105 -21.51 -19.43 -37.75
CA THR A 105 -22.94 -19.54 -38.08
C THR A 105 -23.37 -18.51 -39.12
N ARG A 106 -22.52 -17.52 -39.43
CA ARG A 106 -22.85 -16.34 -40.24
C ARG A 106 -24.08 -15.60 -39.73
N THR A 107 -24.30 -15.63 -38.42
CA THR A 107 -25.44 -14.99 -37.76
C THR A 107 -24.97 -14.06 -36.66
N VAL A 108 -25.81 -13.08 -36.33
CA VAL A 108 -25.62 -12.21 -35.16
C VAL A 108 -26.10 -12.95 -33.92
N VAL A 109 -25.18 -13.16 -32.98
CA VAL A 109 -25.44 -13.70 -31.65
C VAL A 109 -25.53 -12.54 -30.68
N CYS A 110 -26.61 -12.48 -29.91
CA CYS A 110 -26.80 -11.44 -28.91
C CYS A 110 -26.40 -12.00 -27.54
N VAL A 111 -25.71 -11.19 -26.75
CA VAL A 111 -25.29 -11.55 -25.40
C VAL A 111 -25.68 -10.42 -24.47
N ALA A 112 -26.55 -10.72 -23.50
CA ALA A 112 -26.87 -9.77 -22.43
C ALA A 112 -25.92 -9.98 -21.25
N ARG A 113 -25.43 -8.88 -20.67
CA ARG A 113 -24.64 -8.87 -19.43
C ARG A 113 -25.01 -7.70 -18.55
N VAL A 114 -24.94 -7.91 -17.24
CA VAL A 114 -25.01 -6.83 -16.25
C VAL A 114 -23.60 -6.30 -16.01
N GLU A 115 -23.43 -5.00 -16.11
CA GLU A 115 -22.23 -4.29 -15.68
C GLU A 115 -22.52 -3.58 -14.36
N LEU A 116 -21.79 -3.92 -13.30
CA LEU A 116 -21.92 -3.30 -11.99
C LEU A 116 -20.82 -2.24 -11.80
N LYS A 117 -21.22 -1.05 -11.33
CA LYS A 117 -20.34 0.10 -11.09
C LYS A 117 -20.66 0.79 -9.77
N GLY A 118 -19.73 1.63 -9.32
CA GLY A 118 -19.96 2.58 -8.23
C GLY A 118 -19.70 2.04 -6.81
N CYS A 119 -19.15 0.83 -6.67
CA CYS A 119 -18.63 0.33 -5.40
C CYS A 119 -17.11 0.20 -5.46
N ASP A 120 -16.43 1.04 -4.70
CA ASP A 120 -14.97 1.08 -4.60
C ASP A 120 -14.51 0.47 -3.27
N PRO A 121 -13.40 -0.29 -3.25
CA PRO A 121 -12.88 -0.85 -2.01
C PRO A 121 -12.44 0.27 -1.06
N MET A 122 -12.76 0.12 0.23
CA MET A 122 -12.25 1.01 1.26
C MET A 122 -10.72 0.97 1.28
N ALA A 123 -10.10 2.14 1.24
CA ALA A 123 -8.67 2.27 1.34
C ALA A 123 -8.21 2.20 2.80
N SER A 124 -7.14 1.46 3.05
CA SER A 124 -6.44 1.51 4.33
C SER A 124 -5.75 2.87 4.49
N CYS A 125 -5.79 3.41 5.69
CA CYS A 125 -5.00 4.59 6.02
C CYS A 125 -3.51 4.26 6.11
N GLN A 126 -2.66 5.24 5.77
CA GLN A 126 -1.22 5.18 5.99
C GLN A 126 -0.89 5.29 7.48
N PRO A 127 0.15 4.59 7.95
CA PRO A 127 0.69 4.79 9.29
C PRO A 127 1.27 6.22 9.42
N PRO A 128 1.30 6.78 10.63
CA PRO A 128 1.84 8.11 10.84
C PRO A 128 3.36 8.12 10.68
N THR A 129 3.90 9.23 10.16
CA THR A 129 5.35 9.44 10.06
C THR A 129 5.89 9.96 11.39
N LEU A 130 6.34 9.04 12.24
CA LEU A 130 6.94 9.32 13.55
C LEU A 130 8.35 8.72 13.65
N ASP A 131 9.15 9.19 14.62
CA ASP A 131 10.44 8.58 14.93
C ASP A 131 10.24 7.15 15.45
N GLN A 132 10.61 6.17 14.61
CA GLN A 132 10.49 4.76 14.92
C GLN A 132 11.35 4.34 16.12
N CYS A 133 12.35 5.13 16.52
CA CYS A 133 13.12 4.87 17.73
C CYS A 133 12.30 5.11 19.01
N ILE A 134 11.35 6.04 18.96
CA ILE A 134 10.53 6.47 20.12
C ILE A 134 9.16 5.79 20.09
N TYR A 135 8.57 5.62 18.91
CA TYR A 135 7.20 5.15 18.75
C TYR A 135 7.13 3.78 18.09
N ASP A 136 6.22 2.94 18.59
CA ASP A 136 5.80 1.71 17.94
C ASP A 136 4.47 1.95 17.21
N VAL A 137 4.54 1.83 15.88
CA VAL A 137 3.42 2.04 14.95
C VAL A 137 2.98 0.75 14.27
N SER A 138 3.46 -0.41 14.74
CA SER A 138 3.22 -1.72 14.11
C SER A 138 1.73 -2.06 14.00
N ASP A 139 0.91 -1.70 14.99
CA ASP A 139 -0.55 -1.90 14.99
C ASP A 139 -1.26 -1.05 13.90
N CYS A 140 -0.59 -0.07 13.29
CA CYS A 140 -1.18 0.91 12.37
C CYS A 140 -0.79 0.71 10.88
N LEU A 141 -0.18 -0.41 10.51
CA LEU A 141 0.32 -0.63 9.13
C LEU A 141 -0.77 -0.89 8.07
N ASN A 142 -2.01 -1.27 8.46
CA ASN A 142 -3.10 -1.60 7.53
C ASN A 142 -4.48 -1.30 8.12
N VAL A 143 -4.71 -0.07 8.57
CA VAL A 143 -5.97 0.31 9.25
C VAL A 143 -7.04 0.61 8.21
N ILE A 144 -8.01 -0.29 8.04
CA ILE A 144 -9.14 -0.11 7.11
C ILE A 144 -10.03 1.06 7.59
N GLY A 145 -10.64 1.79 6.66
CA GLY A 145 -11.60 2.86 6.98
C GLY A 145 -12.66 2.44 8.01
N GLY A 146 -12.83 3.25 9.05
CA GLY A 146 -13.75 2.99 10.17
C GLY A 146 -13.18 2.13 11.29
N THR A 147 -11.92 1.71 11.20
CA THR A 147 -11.23 0.96 12.26
C THR A 147 -10.18 1.80 12.98
N ASN A 148 -9.71 1.31 14.13
CA ASN A 148 -8.72 1.98 14.98
C ASN A 148 -7.50 1.09 15.19
N CYS A 149 -6.36 1.70 15.47
CA CYS A 149 -5.12 1.04 15.89
C CYS A 149 -4.54 1.69 17.16
N SER A 150 -3.58 1.03 17.80
CA SER A 150 -2.91 1.53 19.01
C SER A 150 -1.51 2.03 18.69
N LEU A 151 -1.23 3.30 19.00
CA LEU A 151 0.11 3.87 18.96
C LEU A 151 0.73 3.80 20.35
N ARG A 152 1.95 3.27 20.43
CA ARG A 152 2.63 3.02 21.72
C ARG A 152 4.01 3.67 21.73
N CYS A 153 4.52 3.90 22.93
CA CYS A 153 5.94 4.18 23.10
C CYS A 153 6.73 2.88 22.90
N ARG A 154 7.87 2.94 22.23
CA ARG A 154 8.75 1.79 22.01
C ARG A 154 9.45 1.43 23.32
N SER A 155 8.96 0.38 23.96
CA SER A 155 9.49 -0.13 25.22
C SER A 155 10.43 -1.32 24.97
N PRO A 156 11.58 -1.39 25.66
CA PRO A 156 12.32 -0.32 26.34
C PRO A 156 13.06 0.60 25.34
N PRO A 157 13.54 1.81 25.72
CA PRO A 157 13.55 2.43 27.04
C PRO A 157 12.42 3.44 27.28
N TYR A 158 11.50 3.62 26.34
CA TYR A 158 10.43 4.60 26.49
C TYR A 158 9.23 4.00 27.24
N GLU A 159 8.69 4.77 28.18
CA GLU A 159 7.42 4.49 28.86
C GLU A 159 6.40 5.58 28.53
N GLY A 160 5.14 5.19 28.41
CA GLY A 160 4.04 6.11 28.18
C GLY A 160 2.73 5.37 27.99
N THR A 161 1.61 6.08 28.14
CA THR A 161 0.28 5.51 27.91
C THR A 161 0.03 5.39 26.41
N PRO A 162 -0.38 4.21 25.90
CA PRO A 162 -0.73 4.07 24.49
C PRO A 162 -1.97 4.91 24.16
N VAL A 163 -2.05 5.37 22.92
CA VAL A 163 -3.15 6.20 22.42
C VAL A 163 -3.78 5.53 21.20
N ASN A 164 -5.08 5.72 21.00
CA ASN A 164 -5.78 5.19 19.84
C ASN A 164 -5.65 6.16 18.67
N ALA A 165 -5.29 5.62 17.50
CA ALA A 165 -5.38 6.28 16.22
C ALA A 165 -6.55 5.69 15.42
N SER A 166 -7.25 6.51 14.65
CA SER A 166 -8.46 6.10 13.92
C SER A 166 -8.34 6.39 12.44
N CYS A 167 -8.74 5.46 11.58
CA CYS A 167 -8.96 5.74 10.17
C CYS A 167 -10.43 6.11 9.97
N PRO A 168 -10.76 7.27 9.37
CA PRO A 168 -12.14 7.69 9.22
C PRO A 168 -12.97 6.65 8.45
N TYR A 169 -14.21 6.42 8.90
CA TYR A 169 -15.16 5.63 8.13
C TYR A 169 -15.37 6.32 6.77
N GLY A 170 -15.43 5.53 5.70
CA GLY A 170 -15.59 6.13 4.38
C GLY A 170 -14.28 6.38 3.62
N ASN A 171 -13.11 5.98 4.16
CA ASN A 171 -11.85 6.30 3.51
C ASN A 171 -11.70 5.59 2.14
N LEU A 172 -11.60 6.40 1.07
CA LEU A 172 -11.28 5.96 -0.29
C LEU A 172 -9.88 6.42 -0.73
N ASP A 173 -9.21 7.23 0.07
CA ASP A 173 -7.88 7.75 -0.24
C ASP A 173 -6.79 6.85 0.38
N PRO A 174 -5.98 6.15 -0.43
CA PRO A 174 -4.90 5.29 0.06
C PRO A 174 -3.72 6.06 0.65
N LEU A 175 -3.66 7.39 0.48
CA LEU A 175 -2.62 8.26 1.04
C LEU A 175 -3.07 8.93 2.35
N ARG A 176 -4.32 8.74 2.77
CA ARG A 176 -4.85 9.31 4.01
C ARG A 176 -4.12 8.72 5.21
N VAL A 177 -3.46 9.55 6.00
CA VAL A 177 -2.87 9.14 7.29
C VAL A 177 -3.95 8.98 8.34
N VAL A 178 -3.79 8.02 9.26
CA VAL A 178 -4.68 7.87 10.44
C VAL A 178 -4.77 9.17 11.23
N ASP A 179 -5.92 9.43 11.84
CA ASP A 179 -6.11 10.55 12.78
C ASP A 179 -5.61 10.13 14.16
N PHE A 180 -4.68 10.90 14.72
CA PHE A 180 -4.04 10.56 16.00
C PHE A 180 -3.50 11.79 16.72
N THR A 181 -3.16 11.60 17.99
CA THR A 181 -2.32 12.50 18.78
C THR A 181 -1.16 11.66 19.33
N PRO A 182 0.12 12.07 19.19
CA PRO A 182 1.24 11.27 19.67
C PRO A 182 1.15 10.98 21.18
N PRO A 183 1.47 9.74 21.63
CA PRO A 183 1.55 9.47 23.06
C PRO A 183 2.72 10.24 23.69
N SER A 184 2.59 10.60 24.97
CA SER A 184 3.69 11.19 25.73
C SER A 184 4.65 10.09 26.15
N CYS A 185 5.84 10.05 25.53
CA CYS A 185 6.87 9.05 25.79
C CYS A 185 8.01 9.66 26.61
N GLU A 186 8.23 9.12 27.80
CA GLU A 186 9.33 9.49 28.68
C GLU A 186 10.45 8.45 28.58
N LEU A 187 11.69 8.92 28.42
CA LEU A 187 12.86 8.05 28.45
C LEU A 187 13.08 7.56 29.89
N ARG A 188 13.01 6.25 30.10
CA ARG A 188 13.33 5.59 31.36
C ARG A 188 14.63 4.83 31.17
N CYS A 189 15.73 5.46 31.59
CA CYS A 189 17.01 4.77 31.66
C CYS A 189 16.91 3.67 32.72
N PRO A 190 17.25 2.41 32.40
CA PRO A 190 17.31 1.37 33.42
C PRO A 190 18.28 1.83 34.51
N VAL A 191 17.81 1.81 35.76
CA VAL A 191 18.71 1.98 36.90
C VAL A 191 19.65 0.78 36.86
N GLN A 192 20.96 1.03 36.77
CA GLN A 192 21.91 -0.07 36.80
C GLN A 192 21.83 -0.77 38.16
N GLU A 193 21.42 -2.04 38.17
CA GLU A 193 21.32 -2.84 39.41
C GLU A 193 22.69 -3.03 40.05
N VAL A 194 23.74 -3.05 39.24
CA VAL A 194 25.14 -3.13 39.69
C VAL A 194 25.81 -1.79 39.40
N LEU A 195 25.94 -0.99 40.45
CA LEU A 195 26.75 0.22 40.42
C LEU A 195 28.23 -0.18 40.47
N PRO A 196 29.11 0.47 39.69
CA PRO A 196 30.55 0.32 39.89
C PRO A 196 30.96 0.71 41.32
N ASP A 197 32.01 0.08 41.85
CA ASP A 197 32.54 0.39 43.18
C ASP A 197 32.82 1.89 43.33
N GLY A 198 32.27 2.48 44.40
CA GLY A 198 32.39 3.90 44.72
C GLY A 198 31.26 4.79 44.22
N TYR A 199 30.23 4.24 43.57
CA TYR A 199 29.01 4.96 43.22
C TYR A 199 27.81 4.49 44.06
N ASN A 200 26.91 5.42 44.36
CA ASN A 200 25.61 5.18 45.00
C ASN A 200 24.53 5.93 44.20
N TYR A 201 23.33 5.37 44.09
CA TYR A 201 22.20 6.04 43.44
C TYR A 201 21.29 6.63 44.51
N SER A 202 21.22 7.96 44.61
CA SER A 202 20.39 8.63 45.60
C SER A 202 19.69 9.85 45.00
N ASN A 203 18.41 10.04 45.37
CA ASN A 203 17.59 11.16 44.92
C ASN A 203 17.53 11.35 43.38
N GLY A 204 17.50 10.24 42.63
CA GLY A 204 17.41 10.28 41.16
C GLY A 204 18.72 10.58 40.43
N SER A 205 19.86 10.61 41.13
CA SER A 205 21.18 10.83 40.53
C SER A 205 22.21 9.84 41.08
N TYR A 206 23.18 9.49 40.24
CA TYR A 206 24.40 8.83 40.69
C TYR A 206 25.24 9.83 41.49
N VAL A 207 25.63 9.45 42.70
CA VAL A 207 26.51 10.20 43.61
C VAL A 207 27.71 9.33 43.99
N CYS A 208 28.86 9.95 44.19
CA CYS A 208 30.06 9.26 44.67
C CYS A 208 29.92 8.91 46.15
N LEU A 209 30.37 7.71 46.54
CA LEU A 209 30.51 7.35 47.95
C LEU A 209 31.66 8.14 48.57
N ASP A 210 31.40 8.74 49.73
CA ASP A 210 32.41 9.45 50.51
C ASP A 210 33.60 8.53 50.82
N GLY A 211 34.80 8.94 50.43
CA GLY A 211 36.05 8.25 50.74
C GLY A 211 36.70 7.48 49.58
N VAL A 212 36.06 7.34 48.42
CA VAL A 212 36.68 6.69 47.25
C VAL A 212 37.49 7.72 46.44
N ARG A 213 38.83 7.62 46.51
CA ARG A 213 39.74 8.44 45.69
C ARG A 213 40.18 7.63 44.47
N TYR A 214 39.75 8.03 43.27
CA TYR A 214 40.24 7.43 42.04
C TYR A 214 41.64 7.94 41.73
N LYS A 215 42.61 7.02 41.63
CA LYS A 215 43.97 7.34 41.21
C LYS A 215 44.03 7.25 39.69
N TYR A 216 43.79 8.36 38.99
CA TYR A 216 44.09 8.42 37.55
C TYR A 216 45.58 8.20 37.35
N ARG A 217 45.95 7.06 36.78
CA ARG A 217 47.32 6.79 36.34
C ARG A 217 47.51 7.47 34.99
N GLY A 218 47.51 8.80 34.97
CA GLY A 218 47.95 9.55 33.82
C GLY A 218 49.37 9.11 33.48
N GLN A 219 49.58 8.60 32.27
CA GLN A 219 50.93 8.43 31.74
C GLN A 219 51.62 9.79 31.80
N ARG A 220 52.70 9.86 32.58
CA ARG A 220 53.46 11.08 32.87
C ARG A 220 53.93 11.75 31.56
N VAL A 221 53.38 12.91 31.26
CA VAL A 221 54.23 14.05 30.90
C VAL A 221 54.62 14.69 32.24
N GLN A 222 55.92 14.76 32.54
CA GLN A 222 56.45 15.09 33.86
C GLN A 222 55.91 16.42 34.41
N GLY A 223 55.11 16.32 35.47
CA GLY A 223 54.60 17.44 36.26
C GLY A 223 53.45 16.97 37.14
N GLU A 224 53.73 16.65 38.40
CA GLU A 224 52.70 16.25 39.36
C GLU A 224 51.80 17.45 39.68
N VAL A 225 50.61 17.48 39.09
CA VAL A 225 49.53 18.36 39.50
C VAL A 225 48.39 17.50 40.03
N TRP A 226 48.05 17.70 41.30
CA TRP A 226 46.96 17.02 41.98
C TRP A 226 45.69 17.82 41.75
N TYR A 227 44.82 17.36 40.85
CA TYR A 227 43.46 17.88 40.79
C TYR A 227 42.55 16.96 41.60
N SER A 228 41.84 17.54 42.57
CA SER A 228 40.60 16.95 43.08
C SER A 228 39.54 17.14 42.00
N THR A 229 39.58 16.31 40.97
CA THR A 229 38.60 16.39 39.89
C THR A 229 37.26 15.90 40.43
N ARG A 230 36.22 16.72 40.25
CA ARG A 230 34.84 16.35 40.58
C ARG A 230 34.50 15.08 39.80
N CYS A 231 33.81 14.13 40.44
CA CYS A 231 33.40 12.85 39.85
C CYS A 231 32.68 12.94 38.49
N ALA A 232 32.17 14.11 38.11
CA ALA A 232 31.46 14.34 36.85
C ALA A 232 32.28 13.96 35.61
N GLU A 233 33.62 14.11 35.62
CA GLU A 233 34.46 13.83 34.45
C GLU A 233 34.79 12.33 34.27
N ALA A 234 34.56 11.49 35.28
CA ALA A 234 34.88 10.05 35.18
C ALA A 234 33.82 9.23 34.44
N MET A 235 32.58 9.72 34.32
CA MET A 235 31.51 9.02 33.58
C MET A 235 31.58 9.20 32.05
N GLU A 236 32.22 10.26 31.55
CA GLU A 236 32.32 10.51 30.10
C GLU A 236 33.20 9.45 29.39
N LEU A 237 34.03 8.72 30.14
CA LEU A 237 34.90 7.65 29.61
C LEU A 237 34.28 6.24 29.66
N VAL A 238 33.17 6.04 30.37
CA VAL A 238 32.54 4.71 30.51
C VAL A 238 31.32 4.56 29.59
N GLN A 239 30.71 5.66 29.16
CA GLN A 239 29.63 5.65 28.17
C GLN A 239 30.15 6.12 26.81
N PHE A 240 30.81 5.27 26.02
CA PHE A 240 30.82 5.32 24.54
C PHE A 240 31.61 4.17 23.90
N GLN A 241 31.71 2.99 24.55
CA GLN A 241 32.45 1.87 23.94
C GLN A 241 31.66 1.06 22.90
N ASP A 242 30.39 1.36 22.62
CA ASP A 242 29.60 0.54 21.68
C ASP A 242 28.87 1.26 20.55
N CYS A 243 29.18 2.53 20.26
CA CYS A 243 28.74 3.14 18.99
C CYS A 243 29.60 4.35 18.63
N THR A 244 30.85 4.14 18.18
CA THR A 244 31.45 4.82 17.01
C THR A 244 32.93 4.43 16.82
N GLN A 245 33.36 4.54 15.57
CA GLN A 245 34.58 4.01 14.99
C GLN A 245 35.89 4.43 15.68
N ARG A 246 36.88 3.51 15.61
CA ARG A 246 38.31 3.81 15.72
C ARG A 246 38.69 5.00 14.83
N ARG A 247 39.34 6.03 15.38
CA ARG A 247 40.52 6.68 14.76
C ARG A 247 41.34 7.49 15.79
N ALA A 248 42.61 7.14 15.78
CA ALA A 248 43.85 7.81 16.18
C ALA A 248 43.82 9.09 17.05
N PHE A 249 44.55 8.99 18.16
CA PHE A 249 45.32 10.07 18.76
C PHE A 249 46.27 10.74 17.74
N GLU A 250 46.35 12.07 17.77
CA GLU A 250 47.63 12.79 17.62
C GLU A 250 47.58 14.11 18.41
N LEU A 251 48.73 14.49 18.96
CA LEU A 251 48.95 15.38 20.10
C LEU A 251 49.23 16.86 19.69
N ASP A 252 49.20 17.71 20.72
CA ASP A 252 49.89 19.02 20.89
C ASP A 252 49.28 20.30 20.30
N VAL A 253 48.97 21.28 21.18
CA VAL A 253 49.73 22.55 21.31
C VAL A 253 49.53 23.16 22.73
N LEU A 254 50.64 23.66 23.26
CA LEU A 254 50.93 24.24 24.55
C LEU A 254 50.34 25.65 24.87
N ARG A 255 50.18 25.89 26.18
CA ARG A 255 50.37 27.15 26.98
C ARG A 255 49.34 28.30 26.92
N ARG A 256 48.69 28.55 28.07
CA ARG A 256 49.07 29.59 29.09
C ARG A 256 48.16 29.50 30.34
N PRO A 257 48.61 29.95 31.52
CA PRO A 257 47.79 29.98 32.73
C PRO A 257 47.08 31.34 32.85
N SER A 258 45.78 31.34 33.16
CA SER A 258 45.11 32.49 33.74
C SER A 258 44.24 32.04 34.90
N ASN A 259 44.63 32.51 36.08
CA ASN A 259 43.80 32.54 37.29
C ASN A 259 42.50 33.28 36.98
N THR A 260 41.35 32.58 36.99
CA THR A 260 40.05 33.19 37.31
C THR A 260 39.06 32.10 37.69
N THR A 261 38.50 32.27 38.89
CA THR A 261 37.29 31.68 39.42
C THR A 261 36.11 31.93 38.46
N GLY A 262 35.29 30.91 38.17
CA GLY A 262 33.90 31.12 37.74
C GLY A 262 33.43 30.32 36.51
N GLY A 263 32.56 29.35 36.77
CA GLY A 263 31.41 28.97 35.94
C GLY A 263 31.65 28.47 34.51
N CYS A 264 31.59 27.16 34.31
CA CYS A 264 31.22 26.60 33.01
C CYS A 264 29.69 26.71 32.86
N PHE A 265 29.23 27.67 32.08
CA PHE A 265 27.93 27.61 31.42
C PHE A 265 28.11 26.84 30.10
N PHE A 266 27.24 25.88 29.83
CA PHE A 266 27.11 25.29 28.50
C PHE A 266 25.99 26.03 27.77
N ASP A 267 26.36 26.91 26.84
CA ASP A 267 25.46 27.38 25.79
C ASP A 267 25.27 26.24 24.78
N VAL A 268 24.05 25.73 24.68
CA VAL A 268 23.64 24.85 23.59
C VAL A 268 23.20 25.74 22.44
N PHE A 269 24.11 26.02 21.50
CA PHE A 269 23.72 26.60 20.21
C PHE A 269 23.22 25.48 19.28
N PRO A 270 22.06 25.63 18.64
CA PRO A 270 21.63 24.76 17.57
C PRO A 270 22.21 25.27 16.25
N GLN A 271 23.11 24.51 15.63
CA GLN A 271 23.37 24.61 14.20
C GLN A 271 23.06 23.24 13.58
N ALA A 272 21.95 23.14 12.87
CA ALA A 272 21.87 23.37 11.43
C ALA A 272 22.09 22.06 10.67
N CYS A 273 20.99 21.33 10.47
CA CYS A 273 20.82 20.41 9.34
C CYS A 273 19.67 20.95 8.51
N LEU A 274 19.97 21.92 7.65
CA LEU A 274 19.16 22.21 6.47
C LEU A 274 19.95 21.70 5.26
N ALA A 275 19.30 20.83 4.49
CA ALA A 275 19.42 20.58 3.05
C ALA A 275 19.16 19.08 2.81
N GLU A 276 18.43 18.63 1.79
CA GLU A 276 17.72 19.27 0.70
C GLU A 276 16.81 18.19 0.10
N ASP A 277 15.72 18.66 -0.50
CA ASP A 277 14.78 17.99 -1.40
C ASP A 277 15.42 17.01 -2.41
N PRO A 278 14.85 15.81 -2.64
CA PRO A 278 15.18 14.99 -3.79
C PRO A 278 14.05 15.00 -4.82
N THR A 279 14.02 16.01 -5.69
CA THR A 279 13.36 15.90 -7.00
C THR A 279 14.34 16.21 -8.15
N PHE A 280 14.70 15.14 -8.86
CA PHE A 280 15.30 15.02 -10.21
C PHE A 280 16.84 15.03 -10.42
N PRO A 281 17.33 14.32 -11.48
CA PRO A 281 18.69 13.80 -11.57
C PRO A 281 19.58 14.58 -12.54
N GLN A 282 20.87 14.68 -12.25
CA GLN A 282 21.93 14.72 -13.27
C GLN A 282 23.19 14.02 -12.74
N ALA A 283 23.54 12.88 -13.34
CA ALA A 283 24.84 12.24 -13.17
C ALA A 283 25.76 12.68 -14.32
N ASN A 284 26.85 13.38 -14.00
CA ASN A 284 27.96 13.60 -14.92
C ASN A 284 28.99 12.49 -14.73
N PHE A 285 29.31 11.79 -15.81
CA PHE A 285 30.38 10.79 -15.86
C PHE A 285 31.70 11.42 -16.31
N GLY A 286 32.67 11.52 -15.40
CA GLY A 286 34.06 11.86 -15.73
C GLY A 286 34.94 10.60 -15.71
N ARG A 287 35.60 10.31 -16.84
CA ARG A 287 36.64 9.26 -16.94
C ARG A 287 37.97 9.78 -16.39
N GLY A 288 38.50 9.14 -15.36
CA GLY A 288 39.92 9.22 -14.99
C GLY A 288 40.73 8.07 -15.62
N PRO A 289 42.02 8.29 -15.96
CA PRO A 289 42.89 7.24 -16.49
C PRO A 289 43.32 6.32 -15.34
N GLY A 290 42.80 5.10 -15.32
CA GLY A 290 43.10 4.12 -14.26
C GLY A 290 42.07 3.01 -14.06
N GLY A 291 40.88 3.10 -14.66
CA GLY A 291 40.00 1.94 -14.86
C GLY A 291 39.49 1.23 -13.60
N SER A 292 39.42 1.89 -12.44
CA SER A 292 38.69 1.37 -11.27
C SER A 292 37.65 2.38 -10.78
N CYS A 293 36.41 1.92 -10.64
CA CYS A 293 35.35 2.63 -9.94
C CYS A 293 35.22 2.01 -8.54
N THR A 294 35.53 2.77 -7.49
CA THR A 294 35.22 2.39 -6.11
C THR A 294 33.96 3.11 -5.67
N VAL A 295 32.90 2.35 -5.40
CA VAL A 295 31.68 2.84 -4.75
C VAL A 295 31.84 2.58 -3.25
N SER A 296 31.95 3.62 -2.43
CA SER A 296 31.91 3.50 -0.98
C SER A 296 30.47 3.63 -0.49
N CYS A 297 29.83 2.51 -0.18
CA CYS A 297 28.57 2.50 0.56
C CYS A 297 28.85 2.60 2.07
N ARG A 298 28.21 3.56 2.75
CA ARG A 298 28.09 3.57 4.21
C ARG A 298 26.87 2.71 4.60
N PRO A 299 27.01 1.66 5.42
CA PRO A 299 25.86 0.89 5.89
C PRO A 299 25.25 1.50 7.16
N PRO A 300 23.98 1.23 7.47
CA PRO A 300 23.52 1.09 8.84
C PRO A 300 23.32 -0.39 9.21
N CYS A 301 23.94 -0.74 10.34
CA CYS A 301 23.61 -1.75 11.35
C CYS A 301 23.22 -3.20 10.93
N SER A 302 24.19 -4.09 11.18
CA SER A 302 24.09 -5.46 11.74
C SER A 302 23.27 -6.56 11.03
N SER A 303 23.99 -7.44 10.33
CA SER A 303 23.76 -8.91 10.32
C SER A 303 25.12 -9.61 10.12
N PRO A 304 25.43 -10.73 10.80
CA PRO A 304 26.75 -11.36 10.72
C PRO A 304 26.99 -12.04 9.38
N GLU A 305 28.28 -12.09 9.04
CA GLU A 305 28.89 -12.48 7.77
C GLU A 305 28.29 -13.72 7.10
N GLY A 306 27.62 -13.49 5.97
CA GLY A 306 27.42 -14.47 4.91
C GLY A 306 27.77 -13.81 3.59
N GLN A 307 28.88 -14.21 2.96
CA GLN A 307 29.25 -13.79 1.62
C GLN A 307 28.11 -14.11 0.64
N GLN A 308 27.47 -13.09 0.07
CA GLN A 308 26.64 -13.25 -1.12
C GLN A 308 27.33 -12.55 -2.30
N THR A 309 27.70 -13.35 -3.30
CA THR A 309 28.16 -12.89 -4.60
C THR A 309 26.94 -12.47 -5.42
N LEU A 310 26.70 -11.17 -5.56
CA LEU A 310 25.70 -10.64 -6.49
C LEU A 310 26.27 -10.70 -7.92
N ILE A 311 25.79 -11.68 -8.69
CA ILE A 311 25.97 -11.72 -10.15
C ILE A 311 24.85 -10.87 -10.76
N CYS A 312 25.19 -9.71 -11.30
CA CYS A 312 24.27 -8.95 -12.15
C CYS A 312 24.31 -9.57 -13.56
N PRO A 313 23.20 -10.12 -14.12
CA PRO A 313 23.18 -10.49 -15.51
C PRO A 313 23.12 -9.23 -16.37
N ALA A 314 24.02 -9.18 -17.36
CA ALA A 314 23.99 -8.21 -18.42
C ALA A 314 22.63 -8.28 -19.16
N SER A 315 22.11 -7.09 -19.42
CA SER A 315 21.05 -6.80 -20.38
C SER A 315 21.16 -7.62 -21.67
N ASN A 316 20.08 -8.32 -22.04
CA ASN A 316 19.80 -8.69 -23.42
C ASN A 316 18.34 -8.38 -23.76
N LEU A 317 18.17 -7.52 -24.76
CA LEU A 317 16.93 -7.38 -25.53
C LEU A 317 16.60 -8.71 -26.23
N ASN A 318 15.30 -8.91 -26.47
CA ASN A 318 14.65 -9.98 -27.23
C ASN A 318 14.56 -11.35 -26.55
N ALA A 319 13.41 -11.62 -25.93
CA ALA A 319 12.84 -12.95 -25.87
C ALA A 319 11.31 -12.88 -25.89
N GLN A 320 10.72 -13.47 -26.92
CA GLN A 320 9.29 -13.76 -27.03
C GLN A 320 8.87 -14.72 -25.91
N LEU A 321 7.75 -14.43 -25.26
CA LEU A 321 7.08 -15.32 -24.30
C LEU A 321 6.50 -16.55 -25.01
N PRO A 322 6.78 -17.80 -24.55
CA PRO A 322 5.94 -18.93 -24.88
C PRO A 322 4.76 -19.01 -23.90
N LEU A 323 3.56 -19.14 -24.47
CA LEU A 323 2.33 -19.57 -23.80
C LEU A 323 2.56 -20.88 -23.06
N GLN A 324 2.40 -20.89 -21.73
CA GLN A 324 2.27 -22.13 -20.97
C GLN A 324 0.79 -22.54 -20.90
N ALA A 325 0.52 -23.73 -21.43
CA ALA A 325 -0.76 -24.40 -21.35
C ALA A 325 -1.04 -24.90 -19.92
N ALA A 326 -2.25 -24.66 -19.43
CA ALA A 326 -2.75 -25.21 -18.18
C ALA A 326 -3.04 -26.72 -18.32
N PRO A 327 -2.84 -27.54 -17.28
CA PRO A 327 -3.16 -28.96 -17.30
C PRO A 327 -4.68 -29.20 -17.21
N VAL A 328 -5.16 -30.06 -18.12
CA VAL A 328 -6.51 -30.60 -18.18
C VAL A 328 -6.71 -31.58 -17.01
N LEU A 329 -7.59 -31.24 -16.07
CA LEU A 329 -8.11 -32.17 -15.07
C LEU A 329 -9.22 -33.03 -15.71
N ARG A 330 -8.99 -34.34 -15.78
CA ARG A 330 -10.00 -35.34 -16.16
C ARG A 330 -10.97 -35.59 -15.00
N PRO A 331 -12.29 -35.70 -15.24
CA PRO A 331 -13.22 -36.18 -14.23
C PRO A 331 -13.20 -37.72 -14.17
N THR A 332 -13.03 -38.27 -12.97
CA THR A 332 -13.28 -39.68 -12.69
C THR A 332 -14.76 -39.88 -12.40
N SER A 333 -15.46 -40.54 -13.34
CA SER A 333 -16.79 -41.10 -13.15
C SER A 333 -16.68 -42.52 -12.58
N SER A 334 -17.38 -42.82 -11.48
CA SER A 334 -17.95 -44.15 -11.16
C SER A 334 -18.84 -44.01 -9.93
N ALA A 335 -20.14 -43.80 -10.15
CA ALA A 335 -21.19 -43.93 -9.15
C ALA A 335 -21.64 -45.40 -9.09
N ALA A 336 -21.69 -45.95 -7.87
CA ALA A 336 -22.18 -47.29 -7.60
C ALA A 336 -23.72 -47.30 -7.53
N PHE A 337 -24.29 -48.31 -8.18
CA PHE A 337 -25.68 -48.75 -8.07
C PHE A 337 -26.01 -49.17 -6.63
N PHE A 338 -27.14 -48.70 -6.08
CA PHE A 338 -27.97 -49.48 -5.17
C PHE A 338 -29.43 -49.30 -5.56
N ALA A 339 -30.03 -50.40 -6.03
CA ALA A 339 -31.46 -50.56 -6.18
C ALA A 339 -32.08 -50.91 -4.82
N ASN A 340 -33.19 -50.28 -4.48
CA ASN A 340 -34.13 -50.78 -3.51
C ASN A 340 -35.54 -50.41 -4.00
N GLN A 341 -36.36 -51.46 -4.12
CA GLN A 341 -37.80 -51.52 -4.49
C GLN A 341 -38.13 -51.42 -5.98
#